data_AF-A0A093ZRY3-F1
#
_entry.id   AF-A0A093ZRY3-F1
#
_cell.length_a   1.000
_cell.length_b   1.000
_cell.length_c   1.000
_cell.angle_alpha   90.00
_cell.angle_beta   90.00
_cell.angle_gamma   90.00
#
_symmetry.space_group_name_H-M   'P 1'
#
loop_
_entity.id
_entity.type
_entity.pdbx_description
1 polymer ?
#
loop_
_entity_poly.entity_id
_entity_poly.type
_entity_poly.pdbx_seq_one_letter_code
_entity_poly.pdbx_strand_id
1 'polypeptide(L)'
;MDSWMKETIERETAEMTAEYGDVPPPYFLYPGVHPFSICWRMGCGETHWMVFGDWWERQEAVWNEEQRIEFFRKYPPPPLWLAWTVRLLWLQEDEDLDPDPLESDYSAYFAKAEALGLGTGEECKHAWRTFNDDAPERVKRQEEKEEELKKLEKEEKEAGEAKEE
;
A
#
# COMPACT_ATOMS: atom_id res chain seq x y z
N MET A 1 6.84 -9.12 19.50
CA MET A 1 7.46 -9.35 18.18
C MET A 1 8.56 -10.39 18.35
N ASP A 2 8.51 -11.48 17.59
CA ASP A 2 9.53 -12.52 17.62
C ASP A 2 10.90 -12.00 17.16
N SER A 3 11.98 -12.58 17.71
CA SER A 3 13.36 -12.12 17.44
C SER A 3 13.69 -12.08 15.94
N TRP A 4 13.34 -13.13 15.21
CA TRP A 4 13.62 -13.27 13.79
C TRP A 4 12.88 -12.21 12.94
N MET A 5 11.67 -11.82 13.35
CA MET A 5 10.88 -10.80 12.67
C MET A 5 11.50 -9.42 12.88
N LYS A 6 11.98 -9.13 14.10
CA LYS A 6 12.72 -7.90 14.37
C LYS A 6 14.02 -7.82 13.57
N GLU A 7 14.79 -8.90 13.52
CA GLU A 7 16.01 -8.98 12.70
C GLU A 7 15.72 -8.76 11.21
N THR A 8 14.58 -9.28 10.73
CA THR A 8 14.15 -9.07 9.35
C THR A 8 13.81 -7.59 9.11
N ILE A 9 13.02 -6.97 9.98
CA ILE A 9 12.66 -5.55 9.86
C ILE A 9 13.90 -4.66 9.87
N GLU A 10 14.85 -4.89 10.76
CA GLU A 10 16.10 -4.12 10.82
C GLU A 10 16.90 -4.24 9.51
N ARG A 11 17.03 -5.47 8.99
CA ARG A 11 17.77 -5.72 7.74
C ARG A 11 17.10 -5.01 6.56
N GLU A 12 15.81 -5.24 6.34
CA GLU A 12 15.07 -4.65 5.22
C GLU A 12 15.02 -3.12 5.32
N THR A 13 14.87 -2.57 6.54
CA THR A 13 14.94 -1.11 6.78
C THR A 13 16.29 -0.55 6.34
N ALA A 14 17.40 -1.22 6.70
CA ALA A 14 18.74 -0.79 6.31
C ALA A 14 18.95 -0.88 4.80
N GLU A 15 18.47 -1.93 4.14
CA GLU A 15 18.54 -2.10 2.68
C GLU A 15 17.74 -1.02 1.95
N MET A 16 16.49 -0.78 2.35
CA MET A 16 15.64 0.26 1.73
C MET A 16 16.21 1.66 1.96
N THR A 17 16.70 1.96 3.17
CA THR A 17 17.32 3.25 3.46
C THR A 17 18.60 3.44 2.65
N ALA A 18 19.38 2.39 2.42
CA ALA A 18 20.58 2.47 1.58
C ALA A 18 20.24 2.71 0.09
N GLU A 19 19.15 2.15 -0.40
CA GLU A 19 18.74 2.26 -1.81
C GLU A 19 17.98 3.57 -2.10
N TYR A 20 17.01 3.94 -1.25
CA TYR A 20 16.08 5.05 -1.49
C TYR A 20 16.36 6.29 -0.63
N GLY A 21 17.29 6.19 0.32
CA GLY A 21 17.57 7.21 1.33
C GLY A 21 16.62 7.15 2.55
N ASP A 22 15.46 6.54 2.40
CA ASP A 22 14.40 6.37 3.41
C ASP A 22 13.66 5.06 3.13
N VAL A 23 12.74 4.64 4.01
CA VAL A 23 11.81 3.54 3.69
C VAL A 23 10.66 4.10 2.85
N PRO A 24 10.49 3.68 1.58
CA PRO A 24 9.42 4.20 0.74
C PRO A 24 8.03 3.77 1.26
N PRO A 25 6.97 4.54 0.99
CA PRO A 25 5.62 4.16 1.40
C PRO A 25 5.11 2.95 0.60
N PRO A 26 4.10 2.20 1.11
CA PRO A 26 3.67 0.94 0.51
C PRO A 26 3.23 1.04 -0.96
N TYR A 27 2.59 2.14 -1.35
CA TYR A 27 2.16 2.37 -2.72
C TYR A 27 3.29 2.62 -3.72
N PHE A 28 4.49 2.94 -3.25
CA PHE A 28 5.64 3.15 -4.11
C PHE A 28 6.19 1.81 -4.63
N LEU A 29 6.31 0.79 -3.76
CA LEU A 29 6.75 -0.54 -4.16
C LEU A 29 5.62 -1.39 -4.75
N TYR A 30 4.37 -1.14 -4.37
CA TYR A 30 3.19 -1.88 -4.83
C TYR A 30 2.17 -0.93 -5.48
N PRO A 31 2.50 -0.35 -6.65
CA PRO A 31 1.60 0.57 -7.33
C PRO A 31 0.29 -0.11 -7.71
N GLY A 32 -0.83 0.58 -7.53
CA GLY A 32 -2.17 0.10 -7.89
C GLY A 32 -2.79 -0.89 -6.90
N VAL A 33 -2.07 -1.26 -5.83
CA VAL A 33 -2.63 -2.05 -4.74
C VAL A 33 -3.46 -1.15 -3.83
N HIS A 34 -4.67 -1.61 -3.48
CA HIS A 34 -5.57 -0.89 -2.58
C HIS A 34 -5.02 -0.89 -1.14
N PRO A 35 -5.18 0.19 -0.33
CA PRO A 35 -4.77 0.22 1.07
C PRO A 35 -5.35 -0.92 1.93
N PHE A 36 -6.54 -1.43 1.59
CA PHE A 36 -7.19 -2.58 2.26
C PHE A 36 -7.02 -3.92 1.54
N SER A 37 -6.09 -4.02 0.60
CA SER A 37 -5.81 -5.29 -0.05
C SER A 37 -5.38 -6.35 0.98
N ILE A 38 -5.83 -7.59 0.77
CA ILE A 38 -5.42 -8.74 1.61
C ILE A 38 -3.91 -9.02 1.51
N CYS A 39 -3.23 -8.54 0.45
CA CYS A 39 -1.79 -8.73 0.27
C CYS A 39 -0.94 -8.11 1.38
N TRP A 40 -1.50 -7.16 2.15
CA TRP A 40 -0.85 -6.55 3.31
C TRP A 40 -0.90 -7.45 4.56
N ARG A 41 -1.74 -8.49 4.56
CA ARG A 41 -1.92 -9.42 5.68
C ARG A 41 -1.52 -10.86 5.38
N MET A 42 -1.51 -11.25 4.11
CA MET A 42 -1.29 -12.64 3.68
C MET A 42 -0.56 -12.68 2.31
N GLY A 43 0.48 -11.88 2.12
CA GLY A 43 1.18 -11.81 0.82
C GLY A 43 2.50 -11.05 0.86
N CYS A 44 3.11 -10.86 -0.32
CA CYS A 44 4.44 -10.23 -0.44
C CYS A 44 4.51 -8.80 0.14
N GLY A 45 3.37 -8.10 0.24
CA GLY A 45 3.29 -6.75 0.78
C GLY A 45 3.35 -6.67 2.30
N GLU A 46 3.06 -7.76 3.02
CA GLU A 46 2.98 -7.77 4.49
C GLU A 46 4.32 -7.39 5.14
N THR A 47 5.43 -7.97 4.68
CA THR A 47 6.76 -7.63 5.24
C THR A 47 7.08 -6.16 5.03
N HIS A 48 6.82 -5.61 3.85
CA HIS A 48 7.05 -4.18 3.61
C HIS A 48 6.13 -3.29 4.44
N TRP A 49 4.88 -3.70 4.66
CA TRP A 49 3.95 -2.99 5.55
C TRP A 49 4.48 -2.91 6.98
N MET A 50 5.02 -4.02 7.50
CA MET A 50 5.65 -4.04 8.83
C MET A 50 6.91 -3.19 8.90
N VAL A 51 7.77 -3.26 7.88
CA VAL A 51 9.01 -2.45 7.78
C VAL A 51 8.68 -0.96 7.74
N PHE A 52 7.71 -0.55 6.89
CA PHE A 52 7.28 0.84 6.82
C PHE A 52 6.66 1.30 8.13
N GLY A 53 5.78 0.50 8.76
CA GLY A 53 5.13 0.85 10.01
C GLY A 53 6.13 1.07 11.15
N ASP A 54 7.07 0.14 11.33
CA ASP A 54 8.12 0.24 12.35
C ASP A 54 9.06 1.43 12.09
N TRP A 55 9.46 1.63 10.83
CA TRP A 55 10.28 2.79 10.46
C TRP A 55 9.53 4.12 10.66
N TRP A 56 8.26 4.20 10.27
CA TRP A 56 7.43 5.39 10.41
C TRP A 56 7.24 5.76 11.88
N GLU A 57 6.95 4.80 12.76
CA GLU A 57 6.82 5.03 14.20
C GLU A 57 8.10 5.68 14.79
N ARG A 58 9.28 5.20 14.37
CA ARG A 58 10.57 5.78 14.78
C ARG A 58 10.74 7.21 14.27
N GLN A 59 10.36 7.48 13.03
CA GLN A 59 10.43 8.83 12.46
C GLN A 59 9.42 9.75 13.12
N GLU A 60 8.22 9.27 13.38
CA GLU A 60 7.14 10.04 13.99
C GLU A 60 7.53 10.59 15.36
N ALA A 61 8.28 9.80 16.13
CA ALA A 61 8.80 10.18 17.44
C ALA A 61 9.79 11.37 17.40
N VAL A 62 10.41 11.66 16.24
CA VAL A 62 11.45 12.69 16.10
C VAL A 62 11.15 13.76 15.06
N TRP A 63 10.33 13.48 14.06
CA TRP A 63 9.97 14.39 12.98
C TRP A 63 8.78 15.27 13.34
N ASN A 64 8.90 16.55 12.98
CA ASN A 64 7.79 17.49 13.00
C ASN A 64 6.86 17.31 11.78
N GLU A 65 5.73 18.02 11.77
CA GLU A 65 4.76 17.95 10.67
C GLU A 65 5.38 18.32 9.31
N GLU A 66 6.25 19.33 9.26
CA GLU A 66 6.87 19.77 8.00
C GLU A 66 7.73 18.68 7.38
N GLN A 67 8.55 17.98 8.18
CA GLN A 67 9.39 16.88 7.73
C GLN A 67 8.55 15.70 7.21
N ARG A 68 7.43 15.40 7.88
CA ARG A 68 6.48 14.36 7.42
C ARG A 68 5.82 14.76 6.09
N ILE A 69 5.47 16.04 5.92
CA ILE A 69 4.95 16.56 4.65
C ILE A 69 6.02 16.47 3.55
N GLU A 70 7.29 16.80 3.84
CA GLU A 70 8.38 16.66 2.87
C GLU A 70 8.58 15.21 2.42
N PHE A 71 8.42 14.24 3.32
CA PHE A 71 8.41 12.82 2.95
C PHE A 71 7.32 12.50 1.91
N PHE A 72 6.09 12.96 2.12
CA PHE A 72 5.00 12.76 1.16
C PHE A 72 5.08 13.67 -0.08
N ARG A 73 5.94 14.69 -0.09
CA ARG A 73 6.31 15.41 -1.32
C ARG A 73 7.35 14.65 -2.14
N LYS A 74 8.29 13.95 -1.46
CA LYS A 74 9.25 13.05 -2.10
C LYS A 74 8.53 11.83 -2.71
N TYR A 75 7.54 11.30 -1.99
CA TYR A 75 6.69 10.20 -2.43
C TYR A 75 5.23 10.65 -2.52
N PRO A 76 4.83 11.29 -3.64
CA PRO A 76 3.46 11.79 -3.77
C PRO A 76 2.45 10.63 -3.74
N PRO A 77 1.42 10.69 -2.89
CA PRO A 77 0.45 9.61 -2.79
C PRO A 77 -0.44 9.58 -4.04
N PRO A 78 -0.69 8.40 -4.63
CA PRO A 78 -1.76 8.28 -5.62
C PRO A 78 -3.12 8.56 -4.96
N PRO A 79 -4.15 8.97 -5.72
CA PRO A 79 -5.45 9.35 -5.15
C PRO A 79 -6.06 8.31 -4.21
N LEU A 80 -5.93 7.03 -4.54
CA LEU A 80 -6.43 5.90 -3.74
C LEU A 80 -5.82 5.86 -2.31
N TRP A 81 -4.63 6.43 -2.13
CA TRP A 81 -3.86 6.43 -0.89
C TRP A 81 -3.89 7.78 -0.16
N LEU A 82 -4.62 8.77 -0.68
CA LEU A 82 -4.66 10.10 -0.06
C LEU A 82 -5.31 10.06 1.32
N ALA A 83 -6.40 9.30 1.51
CA ALA A 83 -7.07 9.14 2.80
C ALA A 83 -6.13 8.54 3.86
N TRP A 84 -5.33 7.52 3.47
CA TRP A 84 -4.31 6.93 4.34
C TRP A 84 -3.19 7.91 4.68
N THR A 85 -2.73 8.71 3.70
CA THR A 85 -1.70 9.72 3.90
C THR A 85 -2.15 10.82 4.85
N VAL A 86 -3.38 11.31 4.67
CA VAL A 86 -4.05 12.24 5.57
C VAL A 86 -4.09 11.69 7.00
N ARG A 87 -4.45 10.41 7.14
CA ARG A 87 -4.48 9.73 8.44
C ARG A 87 -3.11 9.75 9.11
N LEU A 88 -2.05 9.36 8.39
CA LEU A 88 -0.69 9.37 8.95
C LEU A 88 -0.16 10.76 9.30
N LEU A 89 -0.61 11.80 8.59
CA LEU A 89 -0.12 13.15 8.81
C LEU A 89 -0.81 13.86 9.97
N TRP A 90 -2.12 13.69 10.12
CA TRP A 90 -2.93 14.58 10.96
C TRP A 90 -3.93 13.91 11.88
N LEU A 91 -4.27 12.63 11.67
CA LEU A 91 -5.21 11.96 12.56
C LEU A 91 -4.46 11.29 13.69
N GLN A 92 -4.97 11.46 14.91
CA GLN A 92 -4.46 10.71 16.06
C GLN A 92 -4.98 9.27 16.03
N GLU A 93 -4.27 8.35 16.70
CA GLU A 93 -4.67 6.94 16.76
C GLU A 93 -6.07 6.74 17.36
N ASP A 94 -6.52 7.67 18.22
CA ASP A 94 -7.82 7.67 18.90
C ASP A 94 -8.98 8.32 18.10
N GLU A 95 -8.73 8.85 16.90
CA GLU A 95 -9.82 9.29 16.02
C GLU A 95 -10.53 8.08 15.36
N ASP A 96 -11.77 7.84 15.79
CA ASP A 96 -12.76 6.89 15.23
C ASP A 96 -13.29 7.36 13.86
N LEU A 97 -12.39 7.62 12.91
CA LEU A 97 -12.75 7.82 11.51
C LEU A 97 -12.53 6.51 10.74
N ASP A 98 -13.58 6.09 10.02
CA ASP A 98 -13.49 4.98 9.09
C ASP A 98 -12.44 5.33 8.03
N PRO A 99 -11.47 4.44 7.77
CA PRO A 99 -10.43 4.71 6.78
C PRO A 99 -10.94 4.76 5.33
N ASP A 100 -12.21 4.46 5.06
CA ASP A 100 -12.89 4.71 3.79
C ASP A 100 -13.32 6.20 3.64
N PRO A 101 -12.79 6.95 2.66
CA PRO A 101 -13.13 8.35 2.41
C PRO A 101 -14.56 8.58 1.87
N LEU A 102 -15.30 7.51 1.55
CA LEU A 102 -16.71 7.58 1.19
C LEU A 102 -17.63 7.51 2.41
N GLU A 103 -17.17 6.90 3.50
CA GLU A 103 -17.95 6.67 4.72
C GLU A 103 -17.65 7.70 5.83
N SER A 104 -16.47 8.33 5.79
CA SER A 104 -16.02 9.32 6.79
C SER A 104 -15.75 10.72 6.23
N ASP A 105 -15.93 11.73 7.08
CA ASP A 105 -15.71 13.13 6.69
C ASP A 105 -14.25 13.57 6.90
N TYR A 106 -13.45 13.40 5.84
CA TYR A 106 -12.07 13.88 5.77
C TYR A 106 -11.95 15.31 5.19
N SER A 107 -13.05 16.05 5.03
CA SER A 107 -13.06 17.28 4.21
C SER A 107 -12.05 18.34 4.66
N ALA A 108 -11.90 18.56 5.98
CA ALA A 108 -10.92 19.51 6.52
C ALA A 108 -9.48 19.10 6.20
N TYR A 109 -9.19 17.80 6.30
CA TYR A 109 -7.86 17.26 6.03
C TYR A 109 -7.55 17.20 4.53
N PHE A 110 -8.54 16.90 3.68
CA PHE A 110 -8.38 16.98 2.23
C PHE A 110 -8.12 18.41 1.75
N ALA A 111 -8.79 19.40 2.33
CA ALA A 111 -8.48 20.81 2.04
C ALA A 111 -7.04 21.16 2.44
N LYS A 112 -6.54 20.63 3.56
CA LYS A 112 -5.14 20.79 3.99
C LYS A 112 -4.17 20.09 3.02
N ALA A 113 -4.48 18.86 2.58
CA ALA A 113 -3.67 18.12 1.61
C ALA A 113 -3.61 18.82 0.24
N GLU A 114 -4.74 19.34 -0.23
CA GLU A 114 -4.83 20.09 -1.48
C GLU A 114 -4.00 21.38 -1.43
N ALA A 115 -4.10 22.14 -0.33
CA ALA A 115 -3.30 23.34 -0.12
C ALA A 115 -1.79 23.06 -0.10
N LEU A 116 -1.39 21.84 0.25
CA LEU A 116 0.00 21.38 0.27
C LEU A 116 0.45 20.73 -1.05
N GLY A 117 -0.46 20.54 -2.01
CA GLY A 117 -0.20 19.92 -3.30
C GLY A 117 -0.09 18.39 -3.27
N LEU A 118 -0.64 17.72 -2.25
CA LEU A 118 -0.56 16.26 -2.09
C LEU A 118 -1.66 15.50 -2.86
N GLY A 119 -2.72 16.20 -3.29
CA GLY A 119 -3.86 15.64 -4.01
C GLY A 119 -5.19 16.15 -3.46
N THR A 120 -6.29 15.91 -4.19
CA THR A 120 -7.62 16.39 -3.79
C THR A 120 -8.50 15.27 -3.22
N GLY A 121 -9.42 15.66 -2.33
CA GLY A 121 -10.43 14.74 -1.79
C GLY A 121 -11.37 14.20 -2.87
N GLU A 122 -11.64 14.96 -3.92
CA GLU A 122 -12.48 14.53 -5.05
C GLU A 122 -11.81 13.41 -5.85
N GLU A 123 -10.52 13.56 -6.20
CA GLU A 123 -9.76 12.51 -6.88
C GLU A 123 -9.68 11.25 -6.03
N CYS A 124 -9.47 11.39 -4.72
CA CYS A 124 -9.46 10.29 -3.77
C CYS A 124 -10.80 9.53 -3.81
N LYS A 125 -11.91 10.22 -3.55
CA LYS A 125 -13.25 9.60 -3.56
C LYS A 125 -13.60 8.99 -4.91
N HIS A 126 -13.20 9.62 -6.01
CA HIS A 126 -13.39 9.09 -7.35
C HIS A 126 -12.62 7.77 -7.55
N ALA A 127 -11.33 7.74 -7.19
CA ALA A 127 -10.50 6.54 -7.29
C ALA A 127 -11.05 5.38 -6.45
N TRP A 128 -11.53 5.66 -5.24
CA TRP A 128 -12.17 4.66 -4.38
C TRP A 128 -13.44 4.07 -5.00
N ARG A 129 -14.34 4.92 -5.53
CA ARG A 129 -15.54 4.46 -6.22
C ARG A 129 -15.22 3.61 -7.43
N THR A 130 -14.34 4.09 -8.30
CA THR A 130 -13.95 3.36 -9.52
C THR A 130 -13.29 2.03 -9.19
N PHE A 131 -12.45 1.98 -8.15
CA PHE A 131 -11.89 0.72 -7.68
C PHE A 131 -12.98 -0.23 -7.18
N ASN A 132 -13.95 0.24 -6.40
CA ASN A 132 -15.02 -0.63 -5.90
C ASN A 132 -15.95 -1.10 -7.03
N ASP A 133 -16.29 -0.23 -7.97
CA ASP A 133 -17.18 -0.54 -9.11
C ASP A 133 -16.54 -1.54 -10.10
N ASP A 134 -15.22 -1.51 -10.27
CA ASP A 134 -14.47 -2.47 -11.11
C ASP A 134 -14.19 -3.81 -10.40
N ALA A 135 -14.59 -3.97 -9.12
CA ALA A 135 -14.40 -5.22 -8.38
C ALA A 135 -14.87 -6.50 -9.11
N PRO A 136 -16.11 -6.57 -9.65
CA PRO A 136 -16.57 -7.77 -10.36
C PRO A 136 -15.70 -8.10 -11.59
N GLU A 137 -15.28 -7.08 -12.34
CA GLU A 137 -14.44 -7.26 -13.52
C GLU A 137 -13.00 -7.66 -13.14
N ARG A 138 -12.46 -7.17 -12.02
CA ARG A 138 -11.16 -7.66 -11.50
C ARG A 138 -11.22 -9.11 -11.08
N VAL A 139 -12.27 -9.52 -10.38
CA VAL A 139 -12.45 -10.92 -9.97
C VAL A 139 -12.47 -11.81 -11.21
N LYS A 140 -13.26 -11.45 -12.21
CA LYS A 140 -13.32 -12.19 -13.47
C LYS A 140 -11.95 -12.28 -14.16
N ARG A 141 -11.22 -11.16 -14.28
CA ARG A 141 -9.85 -11.16 -14.86
C ARG A 141 -8.88 -12.03 -14.07
N GLN A 142 -9.04 -12.13 -12.75
CA GLN A 142 -8.21 -12.98 -11.92
C GLN A 142 -8.55 -14.45 -12.12
N GLU A 143 -9.83 -14.81 -12.15
CA GLU A 143 -10.29 -16.18 -12.44
C GLU A 143 -9.80 -16.65 -13.81
N GLU A 144 -9.92 -15.82 -14.85
CA GLU A 144 -9.43 -16.12 -16.20
C GLU A 144 -7.91 -16.37 -16.20
N LYS A 145 -7.12 -15.57 -15.47
CA LYS A 145 -5.67 -15.78 -15.34
C LYS A 145 -5.33 -17.06 -14.61
N GLU A 146 -6.07 -17.40 -13.55
CA GLU A 146 -5.87 -18.64 -12.80
C GLU A 146 -6.21 -19.86 -13.65
N GLU A 147 -7.24 -19.79 -14.50
CA GLU A 147 -7.56 -20.85 -15.46
C GLU A 147 -6.47 -21.03 -16.52
N GLU A 148 -5.95 -19.93 -17.07
CA GLU A 148 -4.85 -19.99 -18.04
C GLU A 148 -3.57 -20.56 -17.41
N LEU A 149 -3.24 -20.16 -16.18
CA LEU A 149 -2.08 -20.71 -15.46
C LEU A 149 -2.23 -22.22 -15.22
N LYS A 150 -3.43 -22.67 -14.81
CA LYS A 150 -3.72 -24.10 -14.62
C LYS A 150 -3.60 -24.90 -15.92
N LYS A 151 -3.96 -24.32 -17.07
CA LYS A 151 -3.77 -24.96 -18.38
C LYS A 151 -2.28 -25.10 -18.70
N LEU A 152 -1.50 -24.04 -18.52
CA LEU A 152 -0.05 -24.05 -18.78
C LEU A 152 0.66 -25.07 -17.88
N GLU A 153 0.33 -25.12 -16.58
CA GLU A 153 0.90 -26.11 -15.66
C GLU A 153 0.55 -27.55 -16.05
N LYS A 154 -0.64 -27.77 -16.63
CA LYS A 154 -1.06 -29.08 -17.12
C LYS A 154 -0.28 -29.47 -18.38
N GLU A 155 -0.15 -28.56 -19.34
CA GLU A 155 0.60 -28.79 -20.59
C GLU A 155 2.09 -29.03 -20.31
N GLU A 156 2.68 -28.34 -19.33
CA GLU A 156 4.08 -28.55 -18.92
C GLU A 156 4.29 -29.93 -18.31
N LYS A 157 3.35 -30.41 -17.48
CA LYS A 157 3.38 -31.77 -16.92
C LYS A 157 3.29 -32.84 -18.01
N GLU A 158 2.33 -32.70 -18.92
CA GLU A 158 2.15 -33.65 -20.03
C GLU A 158 3.36 -33.67 -20.99
N ALA A 159 4.00 -32.51 -21.23
CA ALA A 159 5.21 -32.42 -22.05
C ALA A 159 6.49 -32.92 -21.35
N GLY A 160 6.53 -32.91 -20.02
CA GLY A 160 7.60 -33.50 -19.22
C GLY A 160 7.55 -35.03 -19.23
N GLU A 161 6.35 -35.59 -19.04
CA GLU A 161 6.12 -37.04 -19.07
C GLU A 161 6.43 -37.66 -20.44
N ALA A 162 6.10 -36.95 -21.54
CA ALA A 162 6.39 -37.41 -22.91
C ALA A 162 7.88 -37.37 -23.32
N LYS A 163 8.76 -36.80 -22.49
CA LYS A 163 10.22 -36.75 -22.73
C LYS A 163 11.02 -37.76 -21.88
N GLU A 164 10.38 -38.42 -20.93
CA GLU A 164 10.97 -39.49 -20.10
C GLU A 164 10.66 -40.91 -20.63
N GLU A 165 9.86 -41.05 -21.70
CA GLU A 165 9.67 -42.28 -22.50
C GLU A 165 10.61 -42.34 -23.73
#